data_AF-A0AA85GEI8-F1
#
_entry.id   AF-A0AA85GEI8-F1
#
_cell.length_a   1.000
_cell.length_b   1.000
_cell.length_c   1.000
_cell.angle_alpha   90.00
_cell.angle_beta   90.00
_cell.angle_gamma   90.00
#
_symmetry.space_group_name_H-M   'P 1'
#
loop_
_entity.id
_entity.type
_entity.pdbx_description
1 polymer ?
#
loop_
_entity_poly.entity_id
_entity_poly.type
_entity_poly.pdbx_seq_one_letter_code
_entity_poly.pdbx_strand_id
1 'polypeptide(L)'
;MINTDYWQSILQLKDKLPGYATSICIYEFSYSCGESYIGPTTRQLNQRVSEHLPSWLGKGIIKSIRSSVLSHLIDSGHIVDRNQSTEVIYRLPTSFPYGVRSRLVHIAEGIGIRAKNPSLCVHKKFVTPLSLPWPL
;
A
#
# COMPACT_ATOMS: atom_id res chain seq x y z
N MET A 1 5.56 30.73 17.57
CA MET A 1 6.47 29.64 17.16
C MET A 1 5.89 28.34 17.68
N ILE A 2 5.38 27.48 16.79
CA ILE A 2 4.85 26.17 17.19
C ILE A 2 6.05 25.23 17.30
N ASN A 3 6.23 24.64 18.49
CA ASN A 3 7.34 23.74 18.78
C ASN A 3 7.18 22.43 17.98
N THR A 4 8.00 22.27 16.94
CA THR A 4 8.02 21.13 16.03
C THR A 4 8.52 19.84 16.68
N ASP A 5 9.18 19.93 17.85
CA ASP A 5 9.77 18.77 18.54
C ASP A 5 8.70 17.95 19.29
N TYR A 6 7.56 18.58 19.61
CA TYR A 6 6.41 17.90 20.20
C TYR A 6 5.71 16.96 19.20
N TRP A 7 5.67 17.34 17.92
CA TRP A 7 5.12 16.47 16.85
C TRP A 7 6.09 15.33 16.50
N GLN A 8 7.39 15.60 16.52
CA GLN A 8 8.43 14.58 16.32
C GLN A 8 8.39 13.48 17.41
N SER A 9 8.16 13.86 18.68
CA SER A 9 8.10 12.90 19.79
C SER A 9 6.82 12.05 19.81
N ILE A 10 5.67 12.58 19.39
CA ILE A 10 4.42 11.79 19.23
C ILE A 10 4.56 10.75 18.10
N LEU A 11 5.31 11.05 17.04
CA LEU A 11 5.52 10.14 15.91
C LEU A 11 6.46 8.96 16.26
N GLN A 12 7.38 9.12 17.20
CA GLN A 12 8.36 8.09 17.57
C GLN A 12 7.88 7.12 18.67
N LEU A 13 6.83 7.47 19.44
CA LEU A 13 6.37 6.70 20.60
C LEU A 13 5.22 5.72 20.32
N LYS A 14 4.82 5.55 19.07
CA LYS A 14 3.77 4.58 18.73
C LYS A 14 4.43 3.26 18.37
N ASP A 15 4.33 2.29 19.28
CA ASP A 15 4.68 0.88 19.11
C ASP A 15 4.62 0.45 17.63
N LYS A 16 5.60 -0.31 17.14
CA LYS A 16 5.69 -0.76 15.73
C LYS A 16 4.52 -1.66 15.26
N LEU A 17 3.39 -1.72 15.98
CA LEU A 17 2.31 -2.68 15.81
C LEU A 17 0.85 -2.14 15.91
N PRO A 18 0.50 -0.98 15.32
CA PRO A 18 -0.88 -0.70 14.92
C PRO A 18 -1.09 -0.61 13.40
N GLY A 19 -0.03 -0.61 12.58
CA GLY A 19 -0.13 -0.63 11.12
C GLY A 19 -0.55 -2.00 10.58
N TYR A 20 0.18 -3.03 10.99
CA TYR A 20 0.05 -4.40 10.47
C TYR A 20 -1.25 -5.14 10.82
N ALA A 21 -1.83 -4.84 11.98
CA ALA A 21 -3.14 -5.34 12.38
C ALA A 21 -4.30 -4.59 11.72
N THR A 22 -4.02 -3.51 10.96
CA THR A 22 -5.07 -2.74 10.28
C THR A 22 -5.69 -3.57 9.17
N SER A 23 -7.02 -3.58 9.13
CA SER A 23 -7.84 -4.11 8.05
C SER A 23 -8.65 -3.01 7.39
N ILE A 24 -9.12 -3.25 6.16
CA ILE A 24 -9.94 -2.32 5.38
C ILE A 24 -9.26 -0.95 5.26
N CYS A 25 -8.11 -0.98 4.62
CA CYS A 25 -7.27 0.18 4.37
C CYS A 25 -6.67 0.10 2.97
N ILE A 26 -6.13 1.23 2.54
CA ILE A 26 -5.14 1.27 1.46
C ILE A 26 -3.77 1.47 2.10
N TYR A 27 -2.77 0.83 1.52
CA TYR A 27 -1.39 0.90 1.93
C TYR A 27 -0.51 1.22 0.73
N GLU A 28 0.66 1.78 1.02
CA GLU A 28 1.74 1.94 0.07
C GLU A 28 2.85 0.95 0.42
N PHE A 29 3.42 0.35 -0.62
CA PHE A 29 4.62 -0.48 -0.55
C PHE A 29 5.72 0.20 -1.37
N SER A 30 6.80 0.59 -0.72
CA SER A 30 7.87 1.40 -1.32
C SER A 30 9.19 0.65 -1.35
N TYR A 31 9.89 0.79 -2.47
CA TYR A 31 11.25 0.29 -2.65
C TYR A 31 12.25 1.43 -2.47
N SER A 32 13.48 1.07 -2.09
CA SER A 32 14.60 2.01 -1.97
C SER A 32 14.97 2.69 -3.29
N CYS A 33 14.61 2.10 -4.43
CA CYS A 33 14.79 2.70 -5.75
C CYS A 33 13.79 3.81 -6.10
N GLY A 34 12.84 4.12 -5.20
CA GLY A 34 11.80 5.12 -5.42
C GLY A 34 10.54 4.58 -6.11
N GLU A 35 10.55 3.33 -6.57
CA GLU A 35 9.36 2.67 -7.10
C GLU A 35 8.39 2.31 -5.97
N SER A 36 7.10 2.50 -6.19
CA SER A 36 6.08 2.17 -5.19
C SER A 36 4.82 1.55 -5.78
N TYR A 37 4.07 0.88 -4.91
CA TYR A 37 2.80 0.23 -5.19
C TYR A 37 1.77 0.70 -4.18
N ILE A 38 0.55 0.98 -4.63
CA ILE A 38 -0.60 1.19 -3.74
C ILE A 38 -1.59 0.06 -3.94
N GLY A 39 -2.05 -0.50 -2.82
CA GLY A 39 -3.03 -1.57 -2.83
C GLY A 39 -4.07 -1.43 -1.73
N PRO A 40 -5.29 -1.95 -1.95
CA PRO A 40 -6.31 -2.07 -0.93
C PRO A 40 -6.17 -3.42 -0.24
N THR A 41 -6.66 -3.49 0.99
CA THR A 41 -6.87 -4.77 1.68
C THR A 41 -8.09 -4.68 2.58
N THR A 42 -9.00 -5.65 2.47
CA THR A 42 -10.06 -5.88 3.47
C THR A 42 -9.58 -6.77 4.62
N ARG A 43 -8.48 -7.50 4.42
CA ARG A 43 -7.80 -8.34 5.40
C ARG A 43 -6.77 -7.53 6.18
N GLN A 44 -6.18 -8.13 7.21
CA GLN A 44 -5.07 -7.50 7.93
C GLN A 44 -3.89 -7.24 6.97
N LEU A 45 -3.29 -6.06 7.07
CA LEU A 45 -2.17 -5.67 6.24
C LEU A 45 -1.00 -6.66 6.33
N ASN A 46 -0.72 -7.21 7.51
CA ASN A 46 0.32 -8.23 7.68
C ASN A 46 0.12 -9.46 6.79
N GLN A 47 -1.13 -9.92 6.70
CA GLN A 47 -1.48 -11.04 5.84
C GLN A 47 -1.24 -10.67 4.38
N ARG A 48 -1.65 -9.45 3.98
CA ARG A 48 -1.48 -8.99 2.60
C ARG A 48 -0.01 -8.81 2.20
N VAL A 49 0.83 -8.28 3.09
CA VAL A 49 2.28 -8.16 2.85
C VAL A 49 2.94 -9.52 2.72
N SER A 50 2.54 -10.50 3.55
CA SER A 50 3.05 -11.88 3.42
C SER A 50 2.67 -12.55 2.09
N GLU A 51 1.56 -12.15 1.46
CA GLU A 51 1.19 -12.62 0.11
C GLU A 51 2.10 -12.03 -0.98
N HIS A 52 2.61 -10.81 -0.78
CA HIS A 52 3.58 -10.18 -1.68
C HIS A 52 5.00 -10.72 -1.50
N LEU A 53 5.36 -11.11 -0.28
CA LEU A 53 6.70 -11.57 0.10
C LEU A 53 6.63 -13.03 0.56
N PRO A 54 6.44 -13.97 -0.38
CA PRO A 54 6.21 -15.33 -0.01
C PRO A 54 7.49 -15.99 0.53
N SER A 55 7.34 -16.83 1.55
CA SER A 55 8.45 -17.50 2.24
C SER A 55 9.27 -18.44 1.35
N TRP A 56 8.76 -18.82 0.17
CA TRP A 56 9.49 -19.64 -0.80
C TRP A 56 10.57 -18.86 -1.55
N LEU A 57 10.49 -17.52 -1.62
CA LEU A 57 11.45 -16.69 -2.37
C LEU A 57 12.87 -16.88 -1.84
N GLY A 58 13.04 -16.92 -0.52
CA GLY A 58 14.32 -17.19 0.12
C GLY A 58 14.78 -18.65 0.05
N LYS A 59 13.96 -19.56 -0.49
CA LYS A 59 14.25 -21.00 -0.60
C LYS A 59 14.69 -21.43 -2.01
N GLY A 60 14.83 -20.49 -2.95
CA GLY A 60 15.21 -20.78 -4.33
C GLY A 60 14.16 -21.57 -5.13
N ILE A 61 12.92 -21.67 -4.63
CA ILE A 61 11.83 -22.38 -5.31
C ILE A 61 11.12 -21.41 -6.25
N ILE A 62 10.98 -21.77 -7.53
CA ILE A 62 10.24 -20.95 -8.50
C ILE A 62 8.74 -21.27 -8.40
N LYS A 63 7.91 -20.25 -8.18
CA LYS A 63 6.43 -20.34 -8.23
C LYS A 63 5.84 -19.17 -9.02
N SER A 64 4.53 -19.24 -9.28
CA SER A 64 3.80 -18.19 -9.98
C SER A 64 3.96 -16.82 -9.29
N ILE A 65 4.34 -15.81 -10.07
CA ILE A 65 4.36 -14.41 -9.63
C ILE A 65 2.93 -13.88 -9.65
N ARG A 66 2.41 -13.46 -8.49
CA ARG A 66 1.00 -13.05 -8.32
C ARG A 66 0.80 -11.58 -7.99
N SER A 67 1.86 -10.78 -7.97
CA SER A 67 1.76 -9.33 -7.74
C SER A 67 2.91 -8.57 -8.39
N SER A 68 2.66 -7.31 -8.76
CA SER A 68 3.70 -6.42 -9.29
C SER A 68 4.80 -6.12 -8.28
N VAL A 69 4.47 -6.06 -6.99
CA VAL A 69 5.44 -6.02 -5.88
C VAL A 69 6.41 -7.21 -5.98
N LEU A 70 5.90 -8.44 -6.01
CA LEU A 70 6.76 -9.62 -6.12
C LEU A 70 7.57 -9.65 -7.42
N SER A 71 6.97 -9.26 -8.55
CA SER A 71 7.69 -9.19 -9.83
C SER A 71 8.86 -8.24 -9.73
N HIS A 72 8.62 -7.00 -9.29
CA HIS A 72 9.65 -5.99 -9.19
C HIS A 72 10.76 -6.39 -8.21
N LEU A 73 10.39 -7.00 -7.08
CA LEU A 73 11.36 -7.52 -6.10
C LEU A 73 12.34 -8.53 -6.73
N ILE A 74 11.83 -9.45 -7.56
CA ILE A 74 12.64 -10.45 -8.26
C ILE A 74 13.52 -9.76 -9.30
N ASP A 75 12.94 -8.88 -10.11
CA ASP A 75 13.63 -8.22 -11.22
C ASP A 75 14.74 -7.28 -10.74
N SER A 76 14.54 -6.60 -9.60
CA SER A 76 15.45 -5.61 -9.07
C SER A 76 16.49 -6.16 -8.10
N GLY A 77 16.27 -7.36 -7.55
CA GLY A 77 17.13 -7.94 -6.50
C GLY A 77 17.15 -7.15 -5.19
N HIS A 78 16.14 -6.31 -4.94
CA HIS A 78 16.09 -5.50 -3.71
C HIS A 78 15.90 -6.37 -2.46
N ILE A 79 16.43 -5.89 -1.34
CA ILE A 79 16.12 -6.44 -0.01
C ILE A 79 15.06 -5.53 0.62
N VAL A 80 13.94 -6.12 1.02
CA VAL A 80 12.81 -5.39 1.61
C VAL A 80 12.70 -5.71 3.09
N ASP A 81 12.86 -4.70 3.94
CA ASP A 81 12.36 -4.76 5.32
C ASP A 81 10.87 -4.42 5.29
N ARG A 82 10.04 -5.44 5.58
CA ARG A 82 8.59 -5.30 5.67
C ARG A 82 8.20 -4.04 6.44
N ASN A 83 8.77 -3.86 7.63
CA ASN A 83 8.38 -2.81 8.57
C ASN A 83 8.68 -1.40 8.06
N GLN A 84 9.64 -1.26 7.15
CA GLN A 84 10.05 0.02 6.58
C GLN A 84 9.43 0.27 5.20
N SER A 85 9.21 -0.80 4.44
CA SER A 85 8.70 -0.72 3.07
C SER A 85 7.18 -0.67 2.98
N THR A 86 6.44 -0.83 4.08
CA THR A 86 4.97 -0.79 4.05
C THR A 86 4.39 0.23 5.02
N GLU A 87 3.53 1.11 4.50
CA GLU A 87 2.82 2.12 5.28
C GLU A 87 1.31 2.10 4.98
N VAL A 88 0.47 2.30 6.00
CA VAL A 88 -0.97 2.52 5.80
C VAL A 88 -1.20 3.99 5.42
N ILE A 89 -1.65 4.24 4.19
CA ILE A 89 -1.89 5.61 3.71
C ILE A 89 -3.30 6.14 4.06
N TYR A 90 -4.30 5.25 4.16
CA TYR A 90 -5.64 5.63 4.59
C TYR A 90 -6.45 4.45 5.13
N ARG A 91 -7.21 4.68 6.20
CA ARG A 91 -8.09 3.70 6.85
C ARG A 91 -9.54 4.13 6.69
N LEU A 92 -10.39 3.19 6.29
CA LEU A 92 -11.82 3.49 6.14
C LEU A 92 -12.46 3.62 7.53
N PRO A 93 -13.26 4.69 7.78
CA PRO A 93 -13.91 4.90 9.06
C PRO A 93 -14.73 3.68 9.50
N THR A 94 -14.61 3.32 10.76
CA THR A 94 -15.34 2.18 11.36
C THR A 94 -16.83 2.45 11.55
N SER A 95 -17.26 3.70 11.41
CA SER A 95 -18.68 4.11 11.44
C SER A 95 -19.49 3.54 10.27
N PHE A 96 -18.84 3.20 9.16
CA PHE A 96 -19.52 2.58 8.02
C PHE A 96 -19.68 1.07 8.19
N PRO A 97 -20.81 0.47 7.75
CA PRO A 97 -20.97 -0.98 7.70
C PRO A 97 -19.88 -1.66 6.88
N TYR A 98 -19.54 -2.91 7.23
CA TYR A 98 -18.48 -3.67 6.54
C TYR A 98 -18.68 -3.71 5.01
N GLY A 99 -19.91 -3.98 4.56
CA GLY A 99 -20.21 -4.05 3.12
C GLY A 99 -19.94 -2.74 2.38
N VAL A 100 -20.20 -1.60 3.03
CA VAL A 100 -19.91 -0.26 2.48
C VAL A 100 -18.40 -0.05 2.45
N ARG A 101 -17.70 -0.30 3.56
CA ARG A 101 -16.24 -0.16 3.68
C ARG A 101 -15.48 -1.01 2.67
N SER A 102 -15.92 -2.25 2.45
CA SER A 102 -15.34 -3.20 1.49
C SER A 102 -15.41 -2.68 0.05
N ARG A 103 -16.46 -1.91 -0.29
CA ARG A 103 -16.58 -1.27 -1.61
C ARG A 103 -15.76 0.02 -1.67
N LEU A 104 -15.84 0.85 -0.63
CA LEU A 104 -15.15 2.15 -0.56
C LEU A 104 -13.62 2.01 -0.59
N VAL A 105 -13.04 0.89 -0.11
CA VAL A 105 -11.58 0.70 -0.12
C VAL A 105 -10.99 0.71 -1.54
N HIS A 106 -11.73 0.24 -2.54
CA HIS A 106 -11.29 0.27 -3.94
C HIS A 106 -11.41 1.68 -4.55
N ILE A 107 -12.39 2.46 -4.13
CA ILE A 107 -12.49 3.88 -4.52
C ILE A 107 -11.31 4.66 -3.91
N ALA A 108 -11.02 4.41 -2.63
CA ALA A 108 -9.87 4.98 -1.94
C ALA A 108 -8.55 4.59 -2.62
N GLU A 109 -8.41 3.35 -3.09
CA GLU A 109 -7.26 2.89 -3.89
C GLU A 109 -7.12 3.74 -5.16
N GLY A 110 -8.19 3.87 -5.94
CA GLY A 110 -8.18 4.66 -7.18
C GLY A 110 -7.77 6.13 -6.94
N ILE A 111 -8.30 6.73 -5.87
CA ILE A 111 -7.91 8.09 -5.44
C ILE A 111 -6.42 8.12 -5.04
N GLY A 112 -5.96 7.16 -4.24
CA GLY A 112 -4.57 7.06 -3.80
C GLY A 112 -3.59 6.90 -4.96
N ILE A 113 -3.90 6.02 -5.92
CA ILE A 113 -3.11 5.82 -7.13
C ILE A 113 -3.05 7.12 -7.95
N ARG A 114 -4.18 7.80 -8.14
CA ARG A 114 -4.21 9.07 -8.89
C ARG A 114 -3.40 10.16 -8.18
N ALA A 115 -3.50 10.26 -6.86
CA ALA A 115 -2.84 11.29 -6.06
C ALA A 115 -1.32 11.09 -5.94
N LYS A 116 -0.88 9.85 -5.68
CA LYS A 116 0.54 9.54 -5.46
C LYS A 116 1.28 9.07 -6.70
N ASN A 117 0.56 8.68 -7.75
CA ASN A 117 1.12 8.17 -8.99
C ASN A 117 2.21 7.07 -8.79
N PRO A 118 1.94 5.97 -8.05
CA PRO A 118 2.90 4.87 -7.81
C PRO A 118 3.22 4.03 -9.05
N SER A 119 4.49 3.86 -9.40
CA SER A 119 4.95 3.26 -10.66
C SER A 119 4.57 1.78 -10.87
N LEU A 120 4.40 1.01 -9.80
CA LEU A 120 4.15 -0.45 -9.86
C LEU A 120 2.66 -0.83 -9.95
N CYS A 121 1.75 0.15 -9.97
CA CYS A 121 0.32 -0.09 -10.14
C CYS A 121 -0.03 -0.30 -11.63
N VAL A 122 -0.14 -1.58 -12.03
CA VAL A 122 -0.40 -1.98 -13.42
C VAL A 122 -1.71 -1.43 -14.00
N HIS A 123 -2.71 -1.15 -13.14
CA HIS A 123 -4.00 -0.61 -13.58
C HIS A 123 -3.91 0.78 -14.21
N LYS A 124 -2.81 1.52 -14.02
CA LYS A 124 -2.58 2.80 -14.69
C LYS A 124 -2.46 2.70 -16.21
N LYS A 125 -2.07 1.53 -16.73
CA LYS A 125 -1.88 1.34 -18.17
C LYS A 125 -3.20 1.39 -18.97
N PHE A 126 -4.35 1.29 -18.31
CA PHE A 126 -5.67 1.18 -18.96
C PHE A 126 -6.64 2.34 -18.68
N VAL A 127 -6.25 3.35 -17.90
CA VAL A 127 -7.14 4.48 -17.63
C VAL A 127 -6.90 5.55 -18.69
N THR A 128 -7.60 5.46 -19.81
CA THR A 128 -7.85 6.63 -20.64
C THR A 128 -8.45 7.70 -19.72
N PRO A 129 -7.89 8.93 -19.66
CA PRO A 129 -8.49 9.99 -18.88
C PRO A 129 -9.95 10.12 -19.28
N LEU A 130 -10.86 10.06 -18.31
CA LEU A 130 -12.27 10.34 -18.58
C LEU A 130 -12.33 11.80 -19.05
N SER A 131 -12.49 11.99 -20.36
CA SER A 131 -12.69 13.32 -20.94
C SER A 131 -14.09 13.76 -20.56
N LEU A 132 -14.19 14.39 -19.39
CA LEU A 132 -15.43 15.01 -18.96
C LEU A 132 -15.57 16.35 -19.70
N PRO A 133 -16.78 16.70 -20.18
CA PRO A 133 -17.03 17.95 -20.88
C PRO A 133 -17.01 19.20 -19.96
N TRP A 134 -16.54 19.07 -18.72
CA TRP A 134 -16.51 20.14 -17.72
C TRP A 134 -15.09 20.33 -17.19
N PRO A 135 -14.61 21.58 -17.00
CA PRO A 135 -13.32 21.84 -16.38
C PRO A 135 -13.31 21.44 -14.90
N LEU A 136 -12.15 20.95 -14.45
CA LEU A 136 -11.83 20.67 -13.04
C LEU A 136 -11.60 21.95 -12.25
#